data_AF-A0A947ASC7-F1
#
_entry.id   AF-A0A947ASC7-F1
#
_cell.length_a   1.000
_cell.length_b   1.000
_cell.length_c   1.000
_cell.angle_alpha   90.00
_cell.angle_beta   90.00
_cell.angle_gamma   90.00
#
_symmetry.space_group_name_H-M   'P 1'
#
loop_
_entity.id
_entity.type
_entity.pdbx_description
1 polymer ?
#
loop_
_entity_poly.entity_id
_entity_poly.type
_entity_poly.pdbx_seq_one_letter_code
_entity_poly.pdbx_strand_id
1 'polypeptide(L)' 'INFSVHKESDVNLSIYNLLGELVSTLVNEQKKPGHYEYAFNASELPSGIYLYSIKAGSFMKIKKMVFLR' A
#
# COMPACT_ATOMS: atom_id res chain seq x y z
N ILE A 1 -0.81 4.57 6.45
CA ILE A 1 0.14 3.50 5.99
C ILE A 1 1.53 4.10 6.00
N ASN A 2 2.44 3.55 6.79
CA ASN A 2 3.81 4.05 6.93
C ASN A 2 4.84 3.07 6.38
N PHE A 3 5.86 3.60 5.71
CA PHE A 3 6.98 2.81 5.21
C PHE A 3 8.25 3.65 5.09
N SER A 4 9.41 2.99 5.05
CA SER A 4 10.70 3.61 4.77
C SER A 4 11.29 3.06 3.48
N VAL A 5 11.93 3.95 2.73
CA VAL A 5 12.70 3.63 1.53
C VAL A 5 14.16 3.85 1.90
N HIS A 6 14.99 2.83 1.79
CA HIS A 6 16.42 2.90 2.15
C HIS A 6 17.31 3.29 0.95
N LYS A 7 16.83 3.02 -0.27
CA LYS A 7 17.51 3.32 -1.53
C LYS A 7 16.48 3.85 -2.53
N GLU A 8 16.90 4.79 -3.36
CA GLU A 8 16.09 5.24 -4.49
C GLU A 8 15.61 4.06 -5.34
N SER A 9 14.30 3.92 -5.45
CA SER A 9 13.65 2.79 -6.11
C SER A 9 12.23 3.15 -6.54
N ASP A 10 11.71 2.43 -7.53
CA ASP A 10 10.31 2.49 -7.92
C ASP A 10 9.45 1.88 -6.81
N VAL A 11 8.61 2.71 -6.21
CA VAL A 11 7.71 2.32 -5.13
C VAL A 11 6.30 2.16 -5.70
N ASN A 12 5.74 0.98 -5.48
CA ASN A 12 4.36 0.68 -5.77
C ASN A 12 3.64 0.30 -4.46
N LEU A 13 2.64 1.08 -4.07
CA LEU A 13 1.76 0.81 -2.94
C LEU A 13 0.35 0.60 -3.47
N SER A 14 -0.10 -0.65 -3.46
CA SER A 14 -1.40 -1.06 -3.98
C SER A 14 -2.22 -1.78 -2.93
N ILE A 15 -3.54 -1.65 -3.03
CA ILE A 15 -4.52 -2.20 -2.11
C ILE A 15 -5.39 -3.18 -2.87
N TYR A 16 -5.64 -4.32 -2.25
CA TYR A 16 -6.36 -5.45 -2.79
C TYR A 16 -7.43 -5.93 -1.80
N ASN A 17 -8.50 -6.53 -2.33
CA ASN A 17 -9.46 -7.26 -1.50
C ASN A 17 -8.99 -8.72 -1.26
N LEU A 18 -9.77 -9.50 -0.51
CA LEU A 18 -9.46 -10.91 -0.21
C LEU A 18 -9.45 -11.83 -1.44
N LEU A 19 -10.10 -11.44 -2.53
CA LEU A 19 -10.09 -12.17 -3.79
C LEU A 19 -8.83 -11.86 -4.63
N GLY A 20 -7.98 -10.94 -4.17
CA GLY A 20 -6.79 -10.49 -4.89
C GLY A 20 -7.07 -9.44 -5.95
N GLU A 21 -8.28 -8.89 -6.02
CA GLU A 21 -8.64 -7.84 -6.96
C GLU A 21 -8.02 -6.51 -6.51
N LEU A 22 -7.42 -5.78 -7.45
CA LEU A 22 -6.85 -4.46 -7.20
C LEU A 22 -7.98 -3.45 -6.93
N VAL A 23 -7.99 -2.89 -5.73
CA VAL A 23 -8.96 -1.88 -5.29
C VAL A 23 -8.46 -0.47 -5.58
N SER A 24 -7.19 -0.21 -5.29
CA SER A 24 -6.59 1.12 -5.49
C SER A 24 -5.07 1.05 -5.52
N THR A 25 -4.44 2.00 -6.22
CA THR A 25 -2.99 2.21 -6.18
C THR A 25 -2.73 3.60 -5.61
N LEU A 26 -2.09 3.65 -4.45
CA LEU A 26 -1.81 4.89 -3.72
C LEU A 26 -0.49 5.53 -4.14
N VAL A 27 0.49 4.70 -4.53
CA VAL A 27 1.82 5.14 -4.98
C VAL A 27 2.23 4.27 -6.14
N ASN A 28 2.75 4.88 -7.20
CA ASN A 28 3.36 4.18 -8.33
C ASN A 28 4.41 5.08 -9.00
N GLU A 29 5.46 5.41 -8.26
CA GLU A 29 6.47 6.36 -8.69
C GLU A 29 7.82 6.08 -8.02
N GLN A 30 8.88 6.66 -8.58
CA GLN A 30 10.21 6.59 -7.98
C GLN A 30 10.24 7.42 -6.69
N LYS A 31 10.73 6.83 -5.60
CA LYS A 31 10.92 7.51 -4.32
C LYS A 31 12.39 7.50 -3.92
N LYS A 32 12.85 8.62 -3.39
CA LYS A 32 14.16 8.77 -2.77
C LYS A 32 14.18 8.09 -1.39
N PRO A 33 15.37 7.87 -0.81
CA PRO A 33 15.47 7.39 0.56
C PRO A 33 14.76 8.32 1.54
N GLY A 34 13.95 7.77 2.44
CA GLY A 34 13.16 8.55 3.38
C GLY A 34 12.02 7.76 4.02
N HIS A 35 11.33 8.41 4.96
CA HIS A 35 10.10 7.90 5.57
C HIS A 35 8.89 8.53 4.90
N TYR A 36 7.91 7.70 4.58
CA TYR A 36 6.68 8.13 3.92
C TYR A 36 5.47 7.64 4.68
N GLU A 37 4.47 8.51 4.76
CA GLU A 37 3.17 8.22 5.32
C GLU A 37 2.09 8.56 4.30
N TYR A 38 1.21 7.60 4.05
CA TYR A 38 0.07 7.73 3.16
C TYR A 38 -1.22 7.40 3.89
N ALA A 39 -2.16 8.34 3.89
CA ALA A 39 -3.52 8.09 4.35
C ALA A 39 -4.30 7.35 3.26
N PHE A 40 -4.92 6.23 3.63
CA PHE A 40 -5.85 5.53 2.76
C PHE A 40 -7.27 5.86 3.21
N ASN A 41 -8.02 6.56 2.35
CA ASN A 41 -9.44 6.80 2.61
C ASN A 41 -10.26 5.63 2.04
N ALA A 42 -10.82 4.82 2.94
CA ALA A 42 -11.65 3.67 2.62
C ALA A 42 -13.15 3.92 2.83
N SER A 43 -13.59 5.18 2.98
CA SER A 43 -14.98 5.52 3.34
C SER A 43 -16.04 4.98 2.35
N GLU A 44 -15.67 4.85 1.08
CA GLU A 44 -16.52 4.30 0.01
C GLU A 44 -16.42 2.77 -0.11
N LEU A 45 -15.59 2.13 0.73
CA LEU A 45 -15.40 0.67 0.72
C LEU A 45 -16.24 0.01 1.83
N PRO A 46 -16.78 -1.20 1.59
CA PRO A 46 -17.41 -1.98 2.64
C PRO A 46 -16.47 -2.26 3.81
N SER A 47 -17.01 -2.39 5.02
CA SER A 47 -16.26 -2.97 6.14
C SER A 47 -15.77 -4.36 5.77
N GLY A 48 -14.51 -4.66 6.03
CA GLY A 48 -13.91 -5.92 5.60
C GLY A 48 -12.41 -5.98 5.78
N ILE A 49 -11.83 -7.10 5.34
CA ILE A 49 -10.39 -7.29 5.33
C ILE A 49 -9.86 -6.91 3.95
N TYR A 50 -8.80 -6.14 3.96
CA TYR A 50 -8.06 -5.74 2.77
C TYR A 50 -6.58 -6.06 2.95
N LEU A 51 -5.89 -6.21 1.84
CA LEU A 51 -4.44 -6.40 1.80
C LEU A 51 -3.84 -5.16 1.16
N TYR A 52 -2.74 -4.65 1.71
CA TYR A 52 -1.91 -3.70 1.00
C TYR A 52 -0.54 -4.31 0.73
N SER A 53 -0.05 -4.11 -0.48
CA SER A 53 1.25 -4.53 -0.94
C SER A 53 2.10 -3.30 -1.16
N ILE A 54 3.30 -3.31 -0.60
CA ILE A 54 4.34 -2.35 -0.96
C ILE A 54 5.48 -3.07 -1.65
N LYS A 55 5.87 -2.58 -2.83
CA LYS A 55 7.04 -3.02 -3.57
C LYS A 55 7.98 -1.83 -3.74
N ALA A 56 9.26 -2.02 -3.45
CA ALA A 56 10.33 -1.03 -3.60
C ALA A 56 11.57 -1.74 -4.16
N GLY A 57 11.78 -1.67 -5.48
CA GLY A 57 12.81 -2.47 -6.15
C GLY A 57 12.60 -3.97 -5.96
N SER A 58 13.58 -4.65 -5.33
CA SER A 58 13.51 -6.08 -4.98
C SER A 58 12.75 -6.37 -3.68
N PHE A 59 12.49 -5.35 -2.86
CA PHE A 59 11.73 -5.52 -1.63
C PHE A 59 10.24 -5.56 -1.94
N MET A 60 9.53 -6.54 -1.38
CA MET A 60 8.07 -6.62 -1.43
C MET A 60 7.55 -7.05 -0.06
N LYS A 61 6.51 -6.38 0.41
CA LYS A 61 5.84 -6.73 1.66
C LYS A 61 4.34 -6.55 1.52
N ILE A 62 3.60 -7.59 1.92
CA ILE A 62 2.14 -7.56 1.98
C ILE A 62 1.73 -7.54 3.45
N LYS A 63 0.74 -6.73 3.78
CA LYS A 63 0.16 -6.66 5.12
C LYS A 63 -1.36 -6.62 5.02
N LYS A 64 -2.02 -7.25 5.99
CA LYS A 64 -3.48 -7.17 6.13
C LYS A 64 -3.88 -5.90 6.88
N MET A 65 -5.01 -5.34 6.51
CA MET A 65 -5.71 -4.31 7.28
C MET A 65 -7.18 -4.71 7.41
N VAL A 66 -7.77 -4.39 8.55
CA VAL A 66 -9.21 -4.55 8.77
C VAL A 66 -9.79 -3.14 8.72
N PHE A 67 -10.70 -2.92 7.79
CA PHE A 67 -11.48 -1.70 7.72
C PHE A 67 -12.82 -1.95 8.41
N LEU A 68 -13.14 -1.09 9.37
CA LEU A 68 -14.40 -1.07 10.08
C LEU A 68 -14.98 0.32 9.91
N ARG A 69 -16.23 0.40 9.46
CA ARG A 69 -17.01 1.62 9.40
C ARG A 69 -17.61 1.98 10.76
#